data_AF-A0A929LAW4-F1
#
_entry.id   AF-A0A929LAW4-F1
#
_cell.length_a   1.000
_cell.length_b   1.000
_cell.length_c   1.000
_cell.angle_alpha   90.00
_cell.angle_beta   90.00
_cell.angle_gamma   90.00
#
_symmetry.space_group_name_H-M   'P 1'
#
loop_
_entity.id
_entity.type
_entity.pdbx_description
1 polymer ?
#
loop_
_entity_poly.entity_id
_entity_poly.type
_entity_poly.pdbx_seq_one_letter_code
_entity_poly.pdbx_strand_id
1 'polypeptide(L)'
;MNDNYRLPTLLVVGAGASGVAAAAECALLGYPTKVVDKQPSAGGWYLSNADAPVVKNLGFRRRNLKHTKVKQNAESVREHIESALNHSGAELVPNSTVTGAEFDWNDGLWNVQVEGPNETYTLRADVVILATGNGDTTGDNFTDGKGNRLEVSAARLHQGIEPLDSPNLLTMNGSDQFGRTAVKRPWQLIEARADHCWRYLRLLEVQGVGAIEVNKALWRVSPSTLTGAVKDLRECERSTHVYTRIEQ
;
A
#
# COMPACT_ATOMS: atom_id res chain seq x y z
N MET A 1 16.72 21.93 16.08
CA MET A 1 15.85 20.88 15.53
C MET A 1 14.81 21.60 14.70
N ASN A 2 14.38 21.05 13.56
CA ASN A 2 13.25 21.66 12.84
C ASN A 2 12.01 21.47 13.71
N ASP A 3 11.39 22.57 14.15
CA ASP A 3 10.18 22.54 14.98
C ASP A 3 8.96 21.94 14.24
N ASN A 4 9.12 21.62 12.95
CA ASN A 4 8.11 21.00 12.08
C ASN A 4 8.40 19.51 11.74
N TYR A 5 9.27 18.82 12.47
CA TYR A 5 9.46 17.38 12.25
C TYR A 5 8.23 16.61 12.73
N ARG A 6 7.58 15.88 11.81
CA ARG A 6 6.58 14.85 12.14
C ARG A 6 6.80 13.61 11.30
N LEU A 7 6.49 12.46 11.87
CA LEU A 7 6.46 11.21 11.11
C LEU A 7 5.30 11.27 10.11
N PRO A 8 5.53 10.87 8.83
CA PRO A 8 4.45 10.70 7.89
C PRO A 8 3.45 9.65 8.37
N THR A 9 2.17 9.96 8.18
CA THR A 9 1.03 9.10 8.45
C THR A 9 0.68 8.30 7.20
N LEU A 10 0.29 7.04 7.39
CA LEU A 10 -0.04 6.12 6.32
C LEU A 10 -1.50 5.65 6.44
N LEU A 11 -2.25 5.74 5.34
CA LEU A 11 -3.53 5.06 5.19
C LEU A 11 -3.42 3.98 4.12
N VAL A 12 -3.74 2.74 4.48
CA VAL A 12 -3.81 1.61 3.55
C VAL A 12 -5.27 1.26 3.30
N VAL A 13 -5.65 1.11 2.04
CA VAL A 13 -7.00 0.70 1.63
C VAL A 13 -6.96 -0.77 1.21
N GLY A 14 -7.52 -1.64 2.05
CA GLY A 14 -7.52 -3.09 1.90
C GLY A 14 -6.60 -3.81 2.87
N ALA A 15 -7.15 -4.72 3.67
CA ALA A 15 -6.51 -5.58 4.66
C ALA A 15 -6.28 -7.01 4.14
N GLY A 16 -6.02 -7.15 2.83
CA GLY A 16 -5.49 -8.38 2.24
C GLY A 16 -3.98 -8.54 2.48
N ALA A 17 -3.38 -9.60 1.94
CA ALA A 17 -1.95 -9.89 2.11
C ALA A 17 -1.05 -8.71 1.70
N SER A 18 -1.37 -8.03 0.58
CA SER A 18 -0.62 -6.87 0.11
C SER A 18 -0.66 -5.71 1.10
N GLY A 19 -1.87 -5.25 1.44
CA GLY A 19 -2.04 -4.09 2.32
C GLY A 19 -1.51 -4.35 3.73
N VAL A 20 -1.73 -5.56 4.27
CA VAL A 20 -1.16 -5.94 5.57
C VAL A 20 0.36 -5.98 5.54
N ALA A 21 1.00 -6.48 4.48
CA ALA A 21 2.46 -6.47 4.40
C ALA A 21 3.01 -5.04 4.46
N ALA A 22 2.45 -4.11 3.69
CA ALA A 22 2.88 -2.72 3.73
C ALA A 22 2.57 -2.05 5.07
N ALA A 23 1.33 -2.19 5.56
CA ALA A 23 0.93 -1.61 6.84
C ALA A 23 1.81 -2.11 7.99
N ALA A 24 2.08 -3.42 8.03
CA ALA A 24 2.85 -4.02 9.11
C ALA A 24 4.32 -3.59 9.10
N GLU A 25 4.97 -3.57 7.93
CA GLU A 25 6.34 -3.09 7.81
C GLU A 25 6.45 -1.60 8.21
N CYS A 26 5.49 -0.76 7.79
CA CYS A 26 5.51 0.67 8.11
C CYS A 26 5.22 0.93 9.60
N ALA A 27 4.23 0.26 10.18
CA ALA A 27 3.89 0.40 11.60
C ALA A 27 5.02 -0.07 12.52
N LEU A 28 5.70 -1.17 12.18
CA LEU A 28 6.86 -1.66 12.94
C LEU A 28 8.03 -0.67 12.95
N LEU A 29 8.13 0.19 11.93
CA LEU A 29 9.13 1.26 11.86
C LEU A 29 8.68 2.55 12.57
N GLY A 30 7.47 2.57 13.15
CA GLY A 30 6.94 3.66 13.95
C GLY A 30 6.04 4.65 13.21
N TYR A 31 5.77 4.44 11.91
CA TYR A 31 4.85 5.33 11.17
C TYR A 31 3.41 5.11 11.64
N PRO A 32 2.65 6.17 12.01
CA PRO A 32 1.24 6.04 12.34
C PRO A 32 0.47 5.49 11.14
N THR A 33 -0.06 4.28 11.29
CA THR A 33 -0.59 3.50 10.16
C THR A 33 -2.01 3.04 10.47
N LYS A 34 -2.94 3.36 9.56
CA LYS A 34 -4.31 2.84 9.57
C LYS A 34 -4.56 1.98 8.33
N VAL A 35 -5.35 0.93 8.49
CA VAL A 35 -5.80 0.05 7.41
C VAL A 35 -7.32 0.08 7.36
N VAL A 36 -7.90 0.59 6.28
CA VAL A 36 -9.35 0.61 6.06
C VAL A 36 -9.73 -0.59 5.23
N ASP A 37 -10.68 -1.41 5.71
CA ASP A 37 -11.25 -2.52 4.94
C ASP A 37 -12.74 -2.65 5.17
N LYS A 38 -13.47 -3.02 4.11
CA LYS A 38 -14.92 -3.26 4.14
C LYS A 38 -15.30 -4.51 4.92
N GLN A 39 -14.35 -5.42 5.12
CA GLN A 39 -14.53 -6.65 5.89
C GLN A 39 -14.30 -6.40 7.39
N PRO A 40 -14.86 -7.25 8.28
CA PRO A 40 -14.76 -7.06 9.72
C PRO A 40 -13.37 -7.36 10.30
N SER A 41 -12.50 -8.07 9.56
CA SER A 41 -11.14 -8.40 9.98
C SER A 41 -10.19 -8.49 8.78
N ALA A 42 -8.90 -8.64 9.05
CA ALA A 42 -7.90 -8.80 8.01
C ALA A 42 -7.94 -10.20 7.38
N GLY A 43 -7.62 -10.27 6.08
CA GLY A 43 -7.62 -11.53 5.33
C GLY A 43 -7.94 -11.36 3.85
N GLY A 44 -8.58 -10.24 3.49
CA GLY A 44 -8.95 -9.91 2.10
C GLY A 44 -9.72 -11.05 1.43
N TRP A 45 -9.26 -11.48 0.26
CA TRP A 45 -9.95 -12.53 -0.51
C TRP A 45 -10.16 -13.83 0.28
N TYR A 46 -9.21 -14.23 1.13
CA TYR A 46 -9.30 -15.47 1.92
C TYR A 46 -10.29 -15.37 3.10
N LEU A 47 -10.65 -14.17 3.54
CA LEU A 47 -11.71 -13.98 4.53
C LEU A 47 -13.10 -14.07 3.88
N SER A 48 -13.26 -13.54 2.66
CA SER A 48 -14.53 -13.63 1.90
C SER A 48 -14.77 -14.95 1.18
N ASN A 49 -13.75 -15.81 1.06
CA ASN A 49 -13.83 -17.04 0.26
C ASN A 49 -13.14 -18.21 0.99
N ALA A 50 -13.94 -19.01 1.71
CA ALA A 50 -13.45 -20.14 2.49
C ALA A 50 -12.83 -21.26 1.62
N ASP A 51 -13.28 -21.38 0.37
CA ASP A 51 -12.79 -22.38 -0.59
C ASP A 51 -11.67 -21.83 -1.49
N ALA A 52 -11.12 -20.65 -1.17
CA ALA A 52 -10.04 -20.05 -1.94
C ALA A 52 -8.84 -21.01 -2.05
N PRO A 53 -8.34 -21.29 -3.27
CA PRO A 53 -7.24 -22.20 -3.48
C PRO A 53 -5.96 -21.73 -2.79
N VAL A 54 -5.35 -22.63 -2.01
CA VAL A 54 -4.08 -22.37 -1.32
C VAL A 54 -2.95 -23.14 -1.98
N VAL A 55 -2.04 -22.42 -2.62
CA VAL A 55 -0.87 -23.00 -3.26
C VAL A 55 0.21 -23.36 -2.24
N LYS A 56 1.09 -24.31 -2.60
CA LYS A 56 2.23 -24.69 -1.76
C LYS A 56 3.15 -23.50 -1.50
N ASN A 57 3.64 -23.37 -0.26
CA ASN A 57 4.53 -22.30 0.19
C ASN A 57 3.94 -20.87 0.14
N LEU A 58 2.62 -20.74 0.07
CA LEU A 58 1.93 -19.46 0.28
C LEU A 58 2.22 -18.93 1.69
N GLY A 59 2.25 -17.61 1.83
CA GLY A 59 2.50 -16.93 3.10
C GLY A 59 3.73 -16.04 3.08
N PHE A 60 3.81 -15.17 4.09
CA PHE A 60 4.97 -14.34 4.36
C PHE A 60 6.16 -15.21 4.79
N ARG A 61 7.35 -14.75 4.46
CA ARG A 61 8.63 -15.39 4.76
C ARG A 61 9.46 -14.58 5.74
N ARG A 62 9.26 -13.26 5.77
CA ARG A 62 9.95 -12.38 6.70
C ARG A 62 9.52 -12.64 8.13
N ARG A 63 10.47 -12.60 9.07
CA ARG A 63 10.22 -12.96 10.48
C ARG A 63 9.23 -12.03 11.17
N ASN A 64 9.25 -10.75 10.80
CA ASN A 64 8.37 -9.72 11.31
C ASN A 64 6.95 -9.73 10.71
N LEU A 65 6.69 -10.57 9.71
CA LEU A 65 5.36 -10.80 9.16
C LEU A 65 4.87 -12.24 9.43
N LYS A 66 5.81 -13.19 9.56
CA LYS A 66 5.54 -14.62 9.66
C LYS A 66 5.39 -15.09 11.10
N HIS A 67 4.25 -14.78 11.72
CA HIS A 67 3.95 -15.16 13.11
C HIS A 67 3.25 -16.52 13.23
N THR A 68 2.56 -16.97 12.17
CA THR A 68 1.89 -18.28 12.11
C THR A 68 2.33 -19.06 10.87
N LYS A 69 1.88 -20.32 10.75
CA LYS A 69 2.11 -21.17 9.58
C LYS A 69 0.85 -21.27 8.73
N VAL A 70 1.00 -21.06 7.43
CA VAL A 70 -0.05 -21.34 6.43
C VAL A 70 -0.17 -22.85 6.22
N LYS A 71 -1.38 -23.38 6.40
CA LYS A 71 -1.81 -24.75 6.04
C LYS A 71 -2.49 -24.71 4.66
N GLN A 72 -2.89 -25.85 4.12
CA GLN A 72 -3.56 -25.93 2.81
C GLN A 72 -5.06 -25.57 2.89
N ASN A 73 -5.41 -24.48 3.57
CA ASN A 73 -6.78 -23.98 3.67
C ASN A 73 -6.83 -22.46 3.84
N ALA A 74 -7.92 -21.82 3.40
CA ALA A 74 -8.07 -20.37 3.41
C ALA A 74 -8.04 -19.78 4.84
N GLU A 75 -8.60 -20.49 5.81
CA GLU A 75 -8.62 -20.08 7.22
C GLU A 75 -7.20 -19.82 7.76
N SER A 76 -6.27 -20.74 7.53
CA SER A 76 -4.88 -20.57 7.97
C SER A 76 -4.14 -19.44 7.24
N VAL A 77 -4.57 -19.08 6.02
CA VAL A 77 -4.04 -17.92 5.31
C VAL A 77 -4.58 -16.63 5.92
N ARG A 78 -5.88 -16.59 6.25
CA ARG A 78 -6.50 -15.48 6.97
C ARG A 78 -5.83 -15.25 8.32
N GLU A 79 -5.70 -16.29 9.14
CA GLU A 79 -4.98 -16.22 10.43
C GLU A 79 -3.54 -15.71 10.26
N HIS A 80 -2.89 -16.09 9.16
CA HIS A 80 -1.54 -15.64 8.85
C HIS A 80 -1.44 -14.16 8.53
N ILE A 81 -2.39 -13.64 7.74
CA ILE A 81 -2.50 -12.22 7.43
C ILE A 81 -2.87 -11.43 8.70
N GLU A 82 -3.93 -11.85 9.41
CA GLU A 82 -4.41 -11.21 10.62
C GLU A 82 -3.34 -11.16 11.72
N SER A 83 -2.59 -12.25 11.90
CA SER A 83 -1.49 -12.28 12.86
C SER A 83 -0.38 -11.28 12.53
N ALA A 84 -0.04 -11.09 11.25
CA ALA A 84 0.94 -10.09 10.84
C ALA A 84 0.48 -8.66 11.16
N LEU A 85 -0.80 -8.35 10.91
CA LEU A 85 -1.34 -7.03 11.25
C LEU A 85 -1.33 -6.80 12.76
N ASN A 86 -1.84 -7.76 13.54
CA ASN A 86 -1.94 -7.66 15.01
C ASN A 86 -0.58 -7.48 15.70
N HIS A 87 0.49 -8.08 15.16
CA HIS A 87 1.85 -7.93 15.74
C HIS A 87 2.53 -6.61 15.35
N SER A 88 2.01 -5.89 14.35
CA SER A 88 2.67 -4.69 13.83
C SER A 88 2.30 -3.40 14.56
N GLY A 89 1.14 -3.37 15.21
CA GLY A 89 0.60 -2.16 15.84
C GLY A 89 -0.16 -1.22 14.88
N ALA A 90 -0.33 -1.59 13.61
CA ALA A 90 -1.21 -0.86 12.69
C ALA A 90 -2.68 -0.97 13.15
N GLU A 91 -3.42 0.13 13.05
CA GLU A 91 -4.84 0.20 13.44
C GLU A 91 -5.72 -0.28 12.28
N LEU A 92 -6.51 -1.33 12.50
CA LEU A 92 -7.56 -1.72 11.56
C LEU A 92 -8.81 -0.86 11.77
N VAL A 93 -9.33 -0.32 10.69
CA VAL A 93 -10.63 0.36 10.57
C VAL A 93 -11.55 -0.57 9.77
N PRO A 94 -12.24 -1.50 10.45
CA PRO A 94 -13.04 -2.53 9.78
C PRO A 94 -14.41 -2.00 9.34
N ASN A 95 -15.12 -2.80 8.54
CA ASN A 95 -16.47 -2.51 8.06
C ASN A 95 -16.60 -1.10 7.43
N SER A 96 -15.54 -0.65 6.77
CA SER A 96 -15.43 0.72 6.26
C SER A 96 -14.93 0.71 4.82
N THR A 97 -15.57 1.47 3.95
CA THR A 97 -15.24 1.53 2.52
C THR A 97 -14.72 2.90 2.15
N VAL A 98 -13.54 2.96 1.53
CA VAL A 98 -13.06 4.21 0.92
C VAL A 98 -13.82 4.44 -0.39
N THR A 99 -14.44 5.61 -0.52
CA THR A 99 -15.27 5.94 -1.70
C THR A 99 -14.63 6.98 -2.61
N GLY A 100 -13.68 7.77 -2.08
CA GLY A 100 -12.90 8.75 -2.82
C GLY A 100 -11.75 9.29 -1.98
N ALA A 101 -10.89 10.08 -2.60
CA ALA A 101 -9.91 10.89 -1.90
C ALA A 101 -9.51 12.10 -2.73
N GLU A 102 -9.06 13.17 -2.08
CA GLU A 102 -8.50 14.35 -2.74
C GLU A 102 -7.20 14.73 -2.06
N PHE A 103 -6.16 15.03 -2.84
CA PHE A 103 -4.91 15.53 -2.30
C PHE A 103 -5.01 17.03 -1.99
N ASP A 104 -4.74 17.42 -0.75
CA ASP A 104 -4.75 18.80 -0.31
C ASP A 104 -3.35 19.42 -0.44
N TRP A 105 -3.18 20.33 -1.40
CA TRP A 105 -1.91 21.02 -1.64
C TRP A 105 -1.56 22.07 -0.59
N ASN A 106 -2.50 22.48 0.28
CA ASN A 106 -2.20 23.41 1.37
C ASN A 106 -1.55 22.69 2.54
N ASP A 107 -1.97 21.45 2.82
CA ASP A 107 -1.51 20.68 3.97
C ASP A 107 -0.52 19.56 3.62
N GLY A 108 -0.45 19.16 2.34
CA GLY A 108 0.36 18.04 1.87
C GLY A 108 -0.16 16.68 2.32
N LEU A 109 -1.48 16.55 2.37
CA LEU A 109 -2.18 15.38 2.91
C LEU A 109 -3.31 14.96 1.97
N TRP A 110 -3.57 13.66 1.92
CA TRP A 110 -4.79 13.11 1.36
C TRP A 110 -5.96 13.29 2.32
N ASN A 111 -7.06 13.85 1.83
CA ASN A 111 -8.38 13.82 2.47
C ASN A 111 -9.17 12.64 1.88
N VAL A 112 -9.28 11.55 2.64
CA VAL A 112 -9.85 10.27 2.18
C VAL A 112 -11.26 10.10 2.73
N GLN A 113 -12.25 10.01 1.85
CA GLN A 113 -13.66 9.82 2.22
C GLN A 113 -13.92 8.35 2.51
N VAL A 114 -14.50 8.08 3.69
CA VAL A 114 -14.77 6.75 4.20
C VAL A 114 -16.24 6.63 4.59
N GLU A 115 -16.91 5.62 4.05
CA GLU A 115 -18.23 5.17 4.50
C GLU A 115 -18.04 4.08 5.55
N GLY A 116 -18.30 4.41 6.82
CA GLY A 116 -18.32 3.46 7.92
C GLY A 116 -19.72 2.87 8.16
N PRO A 117 -19.88 2.06 9.21
CA PRO A 117 -21.16 1.38 9.51
C PRO A 117 -22.32 2.34 9.81
N ASN A 118 -22.02 3.51 10.40
CA ASN A 118 -23.03 4.43 10.92
C ASN A 118 -22.99 5.82 10.27
N GLU A 119 -21.85 6.20 9.69
CA GLU A 119 -21.64 7.54 9.15
C GLU A 119 -20.55 7.55 8.08
N THR A 120 -20.56 8.61 7.28
CA THR A 120 -19.47 8.97 6.37
C THR A 120 -18.58 9.99 7.05
N TYR A 121 -17.27 9.77 7.01
CA TYR A 121 -16.27 10.64 7.62
C TYR A 121 -15.02 10.72 6.76
N THR A 122 -14.10 11.63 7.12
CA THR A 122 -12.84 11.83 6.40
C THR A 122 -11.67 11.41 7.28
N LEU A 123 -10.79 10.57 6.73
CA LEU A 123 -9.47 10.31 7.29
C LEU A 123 -8.43 11.14 6.55
N ARG A 124 -7.39 11.59 7.26
CA ARG A 124 -6.26 12.32 6.67
C ARG A 124 -4.99 11.51 6.77
N ALA A 125 -4.19 11.47 5.71
CA ALA A 125 -2.89 10.81 5.70
C ALA A 125 -1.90 11.45 4.73
N ASP A 126 -0.60 11.37 5.02
CA ASP A 126 0.45 11.86 4.11
C ASP A 126 0.55 11.00 2.87
N VAL A 127 0.48 9.68 3.05
CA VAL A 127 0.60 8.68 2.00
C VAL A 127 -0.63 7.78 2.03
N VAL A 128 -1.17 7.48 0.84
CA VAL A 128 -2.20 6.46 0.67
C VAL A 128 -1.65 5.27 -0.11
N ILE A 129 -1.92 4.06 0.36
CA ILE A 129 -1.62 2.81 -0.35
C ILE A 129 -2.93 2.14 -0.74
N LEU A 130 -3.14 1.96 -2.04
CA LEU A 130 -4.26 1.19 -2.59
C LEU A 130 -3.86 -0.28 -2.71
N ALA A 131 -4.50 -1.13 -1.91
CA ALA A 131 -4.27 -2.57 -1.84
C ALA A 131 -5.60 -3.36 -1.93
N THR A 132 -6.53 -2.85 -2.73
CA THR A 132 -7.91 -3.34 -2.89
C THR A 132 -8.06 -4.59 -3.76
N GLY A 133 -6.98 -5.07 -4.37
CA GLY A 133 -6.96 -6.25 -5.24
C GLY A 133 -7.05 -5.91 -6.73
N ASN A 134 -6.94 -6.94 -7.58
CA ASN A 134 -6.96 -6.77 -9.03
C ASN A 134 -8.39 -6.54 -9.54
N GLY A 135 -8.60 -5.48 -10.32
CA GLY A 135 -9.91 -5.14 -10.91
C GLY A 135 -10.76 -4.16 -10.09
N ASP A 136 -10.26 -3.74 -8.93
CA ASP A 136 -10.88 -2.69 -8.13
C ASP A 136 -10.48 -1.29 -8.66
N THR A 137 -11.46 -0.40 -8.75
CA THR A 137 -11.32 0.95 -9.32
C THR A 137 -11.47 2.05 -8.27
N THR A 138 -11.37 1.75 -6.96
CA THR A 138 -11.50 2.76 -5.90
C THR A 138 -10.56 3.95 -6.11
N GLY A 139 -9.33 3.68 -6.57
CA GLY A 139 -8.36 4.74 -6.89
C GLY A 139 -8.80 5.68 -8.00
N ASP A 140 -9.72 5.28 -8.89
CA ASP A 140 -10.18 6.12 -10.00
C ASP A 140 -11.17 7.20 -9.56
N ASN A 141 -11.65 7.12 -8.31
CA ASN A 141 -12.41 8.17 -7.65
C ASN A 141 -11.52 9.18 -6.93
N PHE A 142 -10.19 9.06 -7.02
CA PHE A 142 -9.28 9.99 -6.38
C PHE A 142 -9.02 11.19 -7.29
N THR A 143 -8.77 12.35 -6.70
CA THR A 143 -8.38 13.57 -7.41
C THR A 143 -7.03 14.09 -6.91
N ASP A 144 -6.31 14.76 -7.81
CA ASP A 144 -5.02 15.37 -7.50
C ASP A 144 -5.14 16.69 -6.74
N GLY A 145 -6.34 17.14 -6.35
CA GLY A 145 -6.58 18.44 -5.73
C GLY A 145 -6.43 19.65 -6.65
N LYS A 146 -6.18 19.44 -7.94
CA LYS A 146 -6.08 20.48 -8.99
C LYS A 146 -7.19 20.34 -10.03
N GLY A 147 -8.22 19.56 -9.71
CA GLY A 147 -9.37 19.30 -10.58
C GLY A 147 -9.21 18.12 -11.53
N ASN A 148 -8.10 17.36 -11.47
CA ASN A 148 -7.92 16.17 -12.29
C ASN A 148 -8.29 14.91 -11.50
N ARG A 149 -9.00 14.00 -12.15
CA ARG A 149 -9.18 12.64 -11.64
C ARG A 149 -7.93 11.83 -11.92
N LEU A 150 -7.55 10.99 -10.96
CA LEU A 150 -6.49 10.02 -11.14
C LEU A 150 -7.05 8.78 -11.83
N GLU A 151 -6.41 8.30 -12.88
CA GLU A 151 -6.78 7.05 -13.56
C GLU A 151 -5.93 5.89 -13.04
N VAL A 152 -5.97 5.64 -11.74
CA VAL A 152 -5.07 4.68 -11.05
C VAL A 152 -5.13 3.27 -11.67
N SER A 153 -6.32 2.80 -12.04
CA SER A 153 -6.49 1.46 -12.62
C SER A 153 -5.90 1.35 -14.04
N ALA A 154 -5.86 2.45 -14.78
CA ALA A 154 -5.27 2.55 -16.12
C ALA A 154 -3.85 3.13 -16.11
N ALA A 155 -3.36 3.57 -14.94
CA ALA A 155 -2.11 4.29 -14.81
C ALA A 155 -0.93 3.41 -15.21
N ARG A 156 0.04 4.04 -15.88
CA ARG A 156 1.38 3.47 -15.97
C ARG A 156 2.01 3.53 -14.59
N LEU A 157 2.41 2.39 -14.06
CA LEU A 157 3.02 2.32 -12.73
C LEU A 157 4.54 2.40 -12.84
N HIS A 158 5.18 3.30 -12.11
CA HIS A 158 6.62 3.28 -11.87
C HIS A 158 6.96 2.07 -11.00
N GLN A 159 7.88 1.22 -11.48
CA GLN A 159 8.29 -0.03 -10.83
C GLN A 159 7.12 -0.97 -10.46
N GLY A 160 5.93 -0.74 -11.04
CA GLY A 160 4.73 -1.51 -10.72
C GLY A 160 4.12 -1.20 -9.36
N ILE A 161 4.37 -0.01 -8.79
CA ILE A 161 3.85 0.42 -7.51
C ILE A 161 3.36 1.88 -7.47
N GLU A 162 4.05 2.83 -8.11
CA GLU A 162 3.62 4.25 -8.03
C GLU A 162 2.86 4.66 -9.30
N PRO A 163 1.59 5.10 -9.21
CA PRO A 163 0.92 5.72 -10.34
C PRO A 163 1.63 7.01 -10.74
N LEU A 164 1.83 7.21 -12.04
CA LEU A 164 2.23 8.52 -12.54
C LEU A 164 1.16 9.58 -12.18
N ASP A 165 1.60 10.84 -12.02
CA ASP A 165 0.74 12.00 -11.77
C ASP A 165 -0.02 11.99 -10.43
N SER A 166 0.33 11.08 -9.53
CA SER A 166 -0.35 10.94 -8.25
C SER A 166 0.61 11.28 -7.11
N PRO A 167 0.37 12.36 -6.35
CA PRO A 167 1.23 12.73 -5.23
C PRO A 167 1.04 11.76 -4.07
N ASN A 168 2.13 11.22 -3.51
CA ASN A 168 2.09 10.38 -2.30
C ASN A 168 1.09 9.21 -2.37
N LEU A 169 0.85 8.65 -3.56
CA LEU A 169 -0.07 7.53 -3.77
C LEU A 169 0.71 6.32 -4.26
N LEU A 170 0.51 5.18 -3.64
CA LEU A 170 1.08 3.90 -4.06
C LEU A 170 -0.04 2.89 -4.32
N THR A 171 0.22 1.92 -5.20
CA THR A 171 -0.66 0.78 -5.44
C THR A 171 0.11 -0.51 -5.22
N MET A 172 -0.50 -1.42 -4.48
CA MET A 172 -0.03 -2.80 -4.37
C MET A 172 -0.90 -3.75 -5.20
N ASN A 173 -1.81 -3.19 -5.99
CA ASN A 173 -2.65 -3.88 -6.94
C ASN A 173 -1.81 -4.20 -8.18
N GLY A 174 -1.72 -5.47 -8.56
CA GLY A 174 -0.99 -5.87 -9.75
C GLY A 174 -1.06 -7.37 -9.98
N SER A 175 -1.06 -7.76 -11.25
CA SER A 175 -1.00 -9.17 -11.63
C SER A 175 0.38 -9.74 -11.34
N ASP A 176 0.43 -10.91 -10.70
CA ASP A 176 1.65 -11.70 -10.55
C ASP A 176 2.01 -12.33 -11.91
N GLN A 177 2.65 -11.56 -12.79
CA GLN A 177 2.97 -11.99 -14.17
C GLN A 177 4.14 -12.99 -14.26
N PHE A 178 4.63 -13.50 -13.14
CA PHE A 178 5.95 -14.15 -13.06
C PHE A 178 5.93 -15.70 -13.07
N GLY A 179 4.80 -16.32 -13.43
CA GLY A 179 4.71 -17.75 -13.76
C GLY A 179 5.28 -18.71 -12.70
N ARG A 180 6.02 -19.75 -13.12
CA ARG A 180 6.52 -20.84 -12.24
C ARG A 180 7.40 -20.36 -11.08
N THR A 181 8.13 -19.24 -11.21
CA THR A 181 8.97 -18.71 -10.13
C THR A 181 8.11 -18.11 -9.01
N ALA A 182 7.02 -17.41 -9.36
CA ALA A 182 6.03 -16.96 -8.39
C ALA A 182 5.43 -18.13 -7.61
N VAL A 183 5.15 -19.27 -8.26
CA VAL A 183 4.62 -20.47 -7.58
C VAL A 183 5.54 -20.97 -6.45
N LYS A 184 6.86 -20.81 -6.54
CA LYS A 184 7.79 -21.20 -5.47
C LYS A 184 7.78 -20.24 -4.28
N ARG A 185 7.52 -18.95 -4.52
CA ARG A 185 7.52 -17.88 -3.52
C ARG A 185 6.38 -16.89 -3.79
N PRO A 186 5.11 -17.28 -3.55
CA PRO A 186 3.95 -16.55 -4.07
C PRO A 186 3.88 -15.09 -3.62
N TRP A 187 4.24 -14.80 -2.36
CA TRP A 187 4.15 -13.44 -1.81
C TRP A 187 5.48 -12.69 -1.79
N GLN A 188 6.50 -13.17 -2.52
CA GLN A 188 7.80 -12.49 -2.54
C GLN A 188 7.70 -11.08 -3.13
N LEU A 189 6.87 -10.87 -4.15
CA LEU A 189 6.68 -9.55 -4.74
C LEU A 189 5.93 -8.62 -3.78
N ILE A 190 4.92 -9.14 -3.07
CA ILE A 190 4.20 -8.40 -2.03
C ILE A 190 5.18 -7.89 -0.96
N GLU A 191 6.04 -8.77 -0.46
CA GLU A 191 7.07 -8.41 0.53
C GLU A 191 8.11 -7.42 -0.02
N ALA A 192 8.36 -7.41 -1.33
CA ALA A 192 9.25 -6.42 -1.96
C ALA A 192 8.55 -5.06 -2.15
N ARG A 193 7.26 -5.05 -2.48
CA ARG A 193 6.46 -3.82 -2.57
C ARG A 193 6.28 -3.16 -1.20
N ALA A 194 5.98 -3.95 -0.16
CA ALA A 194 5.93 -3.46 1.22
C ALA A 194 7.27 -2.81 1.63
N ASP A 195 8.37 -3.36 1.13
CA ASP A 195 9.70 -2.82 1.30
C ASP A 195 9.90 -1.44 0.64
N HIS A 196 9.31 -1.26 -0.54
CA HIS A 196 9.30 0.01 -1.23
C HIS A 196 8.46 1.03 -0.45
N CYS A 197 7.29 0.64 0.07
CA CYS A 197 6.38 1.53 0.81
C CYS A 197 7.05 2.23 2.00
N TRP A 198 7.76 1.48 2.87
CA TRP A 198 8.40 2.12 4.03
C TRP A 198 9.60 2.98 3.62
N ARG A 199 10.29 2.65 2.53
CA ARG A 199 11.37 3.50 1.97
C ARG A 199 10.81 4.79 1.40
N TYR A 200 9.64 4.74 0.77
CA TYR A 200 8.92 5.90 0.27
C TYR A 200 8.51 6.83 1.43
N LEU A 201 7.93 6.27 2.50
CA LEU A 201 7.64 7.03 3.72
C LEU A 201 8.91 7.66 4.31
N ARG A 202 10.03 6.92 4.31
CA ARG A 202 11.31 7.45 4.77
C ARG A 202 11.81 8.61 3.91
N LEU A 203 11.60 8.53 2.59
CA LEU A 203 11.93 9.63 1.69
C LEU A 203 11.13 10.89 2.07
N LEU A 204 9.81 10.76 2.28
CA LEU A 204 8.96 11.87 2.70
C LEU A 204 9.34 12.42 4.07
N GLU A 205 9.61 11.55 5.06
CA GLU A 205 10.05 11.93 6.40
C GLU A 205 11.32 12.81 6.35
N VAL A 206 12.29 12.46 5.50
CA VAL A 206 13.54 13.21 5.34
C VAL A 206 13.32 14.55 4.64
N GLN A 207 12.38 14.66 3.69
CA GLN A 207 12.11 15.92 2.99
C GLN A 207 11.23 16.89 3.81
N GLY A 208 10.35 16.33 4.66
CA GLY A 208 9.30 17.04 5.38
C GLY A 208 7.98 17.10 4.61
N VAL A 209 7.02 17.87 5.12
CA VAL A 209 5.67 18.00 4.56
C VAL A 209 5.71 18.45 3.09
N GLY A 210 5.08 17.68 2.21
CA GLY A 210 5.10 17.95 0.78
C GLY A 210 4.52 16.81 -0.05
N ALA A 211 4.64 16.94 -1.36
CA ALA A 211 4.19 15.97 -2.34
C ALA A 211 5.40 15.33 -3.04
N ILE A 212 5.44 14.01 -3.09
CA ILE A 212 6.37 13.22 -3.90
C ILE A 212 5.60 12.68 -5.10
N GLU A 213 6.11 12.95 -6.29
CA GLU A 213 5.58 12.45 -7.55
C GLU A 213 6.70 11.77 -8.36
N VAL A 214 6.35 10.81 -9.21
CA VAL A 214 7.32 10.20 -10.12
C VAL A 214 7.77 11.22 -11.15
N ASN A 215 9.08 11.38 -11.34
CA ASN A 215 9.61 12.13 -12.47
C ASN A 215 9.35 11.34 -13.75
N LYS A 216 8.38 11.77 -14.56
CA LYS A 216 8.00 11.12 -15.83
C LYS A 216 9.17 10.88 -16.80
N ALA A 217 10.15 11.78 -16.82
CA ALA A 217 11.33 11.63 -17.67
C ALA A 217 12.26 10.48 -17.22
N LEU A 218 12.13 10.04 -15.97
CA LEU A 218 12.90 8.98 -15.34
C LEU A 218 12.04 7.77 -14.96
N TRP A 219 10.80 7.72 -15.46
CA TRP A 219 9.91 6.60 -15.24
C TRP A 219 10.50 5.30 -15.75
N ARG A 220 10.34 4.24 -14.95
CA ARG A 220 10.75 2.88 -15.24
C ARG A 220 9.55 1.94 -15.14
N VAL A 221 9.36 1.12 -16.17
CA VAL A 221 8.44 -0.03 -16.13
C VAL A 221 8.95 -1.10 -15.16
N SER A 222 8.05 -1.93 -14.65
CA SER A 222 8.43 -3.12 -13.90
C SER A 222 9.30 -4.06 -14.76
N PRO A 223 10.37 -4.65 -14.20
CA PRO A 223 11.12 -5.69 -14.87
C PRO A 223 10.25 -6.91 -15.23
N SER A 224 10.58 -7.57 -16.32
CA SER A 224 9.88 -8.78 -16.81
C SER A 224 10.15 -10.04 -15.96
N THR A 225 11.07 -9.97 -15.00
CA THR A 225 11.42 -11.10 -14.13
C THR A 225 11.15 -10.77 -12.66
N LEU A 226 10.70 -11.76 -11.90
CA LEU A 226 10.44 -11.59 -10.46
C LEU A 226 11.70 -11.10 -9.71
N THR A 227 12.87 -11.67 -10.04
CA THR A 227 14.13 -11.29 -9.40
C THR A 227 14.48 -9.84 -9.70
N GLY A 228 14.29 -9.39 -10.94
CA GLY A 228 14.46 -7.98 -11.32
C GLY A 228 13.49 -7.08 -10.57
N ALA A 229 12.20 -7.40 -10.58
CA ALA A 229 11.19 -6.60 -9.90
C ALA A 229 11.46 -6.49 -8.38
N VAL A 230 11.84 -7.60 -7.74
CA VAL A 230 12.21 -7.61 -6.32
C VAL A 230 13.49 -6.80 -6.06
N LYS A 231 14.43 -6.74 -7.00
CA LYS A 231 15.64 -5.93 -6.87
C LYS A 231 15.29 -4.44 -6.97
N ASP A 232 14.55 -4.05 -8.00
CA ASP A 232 14.19 -2.65 -8.26
C ASP A 232 13.37 -2.07 -7.11
N LEU A 233 12.41 -2.82 -6.57
CA LEU A 233 11.58 -2.38 -5.44
C LEU A 233 12.35 -2.19 -4.12
N ARG A 234 13.60 -2.66 -4.01
CA ARG A 234 14.47 -2.38 -2.85
C ARG A 234 15.12 -1.00 -2.93
N GLU A 235 15.00 -0.32 -4.05
CA GLU A 235 15.60 0.98 -4.32
C GLU A 235 14.47 2.01 -4.53
N CYS A 236 14.19 2.82 -3.51
CA CYS A 236 13.37 4.03 -3.65
C CYS A 236 14.33 5.20 -3.88
N GLU A 237 14.69 5.43 -5.14
CA GLU A 237 15.72 6.40 -5.52
C GLU A 237 15.14 7.82 -5.54
N ARG A 238 15.69 8.72 -4.74
CA ARG A 238 15.27 10.14 -4.77
C ARG A 238 15.38 10.77 -6.16
N SER A 239 16.34 10.34 -6.98
CA SER A 239 16.56 10.89 -8.32
C SER A 239 15.41 10.64 -9.29
N THR A 240 14.63 9.57 -9.12
CA THR A 240 13.48 9.25 -9.99
C THR A 240 12.20 9.95 -9.56
N HIS A 241 12.24 10.77 -8.51
CA HIS A 241 11.09 11.46 -7.95
C HIS A 241 11.29 12.98 -8.00
N VAL A 242 10.18 13.70 -8.12
CA VAL A 242 10.10 15.15 -7.88
C VAL A 242 9.48 15.34 -6.52
N TYR A 243 10.08 16.21 -5.70
CA TYR A 243 9.52 16.62 -4.43
C TYR A 243 9.10 18.08 -4.50
N THR A 244 7.84 18.35 -4.18
CA THR A 244 7.27 19.68 -4.04
C THR A 244 7.05 19.94 -2.56
N ARG A 245 7.80 20.88 -1.98
CA ARG A 245 7.61 21.31 -0.59
C ARG A 245 6.31 22.10 -0.47
N ILE A 246 5.57 21.85 0.61
CA ILE A 246 4.40 22.63 0.98
C ILE A 246 4.78 23.49 2.18
N GLU A 247 4.73 24.80 2.01
CA GLU A 247 5.03 25.75 3.07
C GLU A 247 3.81 25.86 3.98
N GLN A 248 3.99 25.54 5.26
CA GLN A 248 2.99 25.69 6.32
C GLN A 248 3.17 27.04 7.02
#